data_AF-A0A2K3KTX8-F1
#
_entry.id   AF-A0A2K3KTX8-F1
#
_cell.length_a   1.000
_cell.length_b   1.000
_cell.length_c   1.000
_cell.angle_alpha   90.00
_cell.angle_beta   90.00
_cell.angle_gamma   90.00
#
_symmetry.space_group_name_H-M   'P 1'
#
loop_
_entity.id
_entity.type
_entity.pdbx_description
1 polymer ?
#
loop_
_entity_poly.entity_id
_entity_poly.type
_entity_poly.pdbx_seq_one_letter_code
_entity_poly.pdbx_strand_id
1 'polypeptide(L)' 'MKLFMMIPVILFCCVFPLALAADGLQVGFYSTSCGKAESIVEKVVQKRFSQDNSITAALLRMHFHDCFVR' A
#
# COMPACT_ATOMS: atom_id res chain seq x y z
N MET A 1 6.96 -11.66 -30.98
CA MET A 1 7.94 -11.42 -29.88
C MET A 1 7.44 -10.40 -28.85
N LYS A 2 6.94 -9.21 -29.24
CA LYS A 2 6.36 -8.23 -28.30
C LYS A 2 5.11 -8.73 -27.55
N LEU A 3 4.20 -9.41 -28.27
CA LEU A 3 2.96 -9.95 -27.69
C LEU A 3 3.23 -11.07 -26.65
N PHE A 4 4.19 -11.97 -26.93
CA PHE A 4 4.51 -13.10 -26.04
C PHE A 4 5.14 -12.64 -24.71
N MET A 5 5.87 -11.52 -24.72
CA MET A 5 6.45 -10.93 -23.50
C MET A 5 5.42 -10.17 -22.65
N MET A 6 4.31 -9.73 -23.26
CA MET A 6 3.22 -9.05 -22.56
C MET A 6 2.25 -10.02 -21.88
N ILE A 7 2.11 -11.25 -22.36
CA ILE A 7 1.23 -12.28 -21.77
C ILE A 7 1.53 -12.54 -20.28
N PRO A 8 2.78 -12.79 -19.83
CA PRO A 8 3.05 -13.00 -18.42
C PRO A 8 2.83 -11.74 -17.58
N VAL A 9 3.06 -10.56 -18.16
CA VAL A 9 2.80 -9.27 -17.50
C VAL A 9 1.29 -9.06 -17.30
N ILE A 10 0.49 -9.34 -18.33
CA ILE A 10 -0.98 -9.26 -18.26
C ILE A 10 -1.53 -10.28 -17.27
N LEU A 11 -1.02 -11.52 -17.29
CA LEU A 11 -1.41 -12.57 -16.35
C LEU A 11 -1.08 -12.17 -14.91
N PHE A 12 0.11 -11.62 -14.66
CA PHE A 12 0.51 -11.11 -13.35
C PHE A 12 -0.36 -9.93 -12.91
N CYS A 13 -0.61 -8.94 -13.79
CA CYS A 13 -1.40 -7.76 -13.46
C CYS A 13 -2.90 -8.05 -13.23
N CYS A 14 -3.48 -9.02 -13.93
CA CYS A 14 -4.92 -9.30 -13.84
C CYS A 14 -5.28 -10.33 -12.76
N VAL A 15 -4.40 -11.30 -12.48
CA VAL A 15 -4.71 -12.42 -11.57
C VAL A 15 -4.24 -12.15 -10.13
N PHE A 16 -3.12 -11.44 -9.97
CA PHE A 16 -2.54 -11.16 -8.65
C PHE A 16 -3.41 -10.28 -7.72
N PRO A 17 -4.15 -9.27 -8.21
CA PRO A 17 -5.00 -8.44 -7.35
C PRO A 17 -6.13 -9.23 -6.68
N LEU A 18 -6.66 -10.24 -7.37
CA LEU A 18 -7.80 -11.02 -6.88
C LEU A 18 -7.41 -11.95 -5.72
N ALA A 19 -6.16 -12.40 -5.69
CA ALA A 19 -5.64 -13.28 -4.65
C ALA A 19 -5.30 -12.55 -3.33
N LEU A 20 -5.20 -11.22 -3.36
CA LEU A 20 -4.81 -10.39 -2.21
C LEU A 20 -5.97 -9.62 -1.58
N ALA A 21 -7.19 -9.77 -2.10
CA ALA A 21 -8.35 -9.08 -1.56
C ALA A 21 -8.70 -9.67 -0.18
N ALA A 22 -8.35 -8.93 0.88
CA ALA A 22 -8.81 -9.23 2.23
C ALA A 22 -10.27 -8.79 2.40
N ASP A 23 -11.09 -9.65 3.00
CA ASP A 23 -12.51 -9.38 3.20
C ASP A 23 -12.73 -8.10 4.03
N GLY A 24 -13.66 -7.26 3.60
CA GLY A 24 -13.96 -5.96 4.24
C GLY A 24 -12.97 -4.82 3.97
N LEU A 25 -11.90 -5.01 3.18
CA LEU A 25 -11.00 -3.91 2.77
C LEU A 25 -11.43 -3.29 1.43
N GLN A 26 -11.36 -1.96 1.34
CA GLN A 26 -11.70 -1.21 0.14
C GLN A 26 -10.80 0.03 0.00
N VAL A 27 -10.31 0.29 -1.21
CA VAL A 27 -9.64 1.56 -1.53
C VAL A 27 -10.66 2.70 -1.43
N GLY A 28 -10.31 3.76 -0.70
CA GLY A 28 -11.23 4.88 -0.46
C GLY A 28 -12.28 4.60 0.63
N PHE A 29 -12.05 3.63 1.52
CA PHE A 29 -12.92 3.33 2.67
C PHE A 29 -13.29 4.58 3.50
N TYR A 30 -12.35 5.49 3.69
CA TYR A 30 -12.56 6.73 4.46
C TYR A 30 -13.19 7.87 3.65
N SER A 31 -13.58 7.67 2.39
CA SER A 31 -14.08 8.75 1.52
C SER A 31 -15.23 9.56 2.13
N THR A 32 -16.19 8.89 2.79
CA THR A 32 -17.34 9.54 3.41
C THR A 32 -17.07 10.05 4.83
N SER A 33 -16.32 9.31 5.64
CA SER A 33 -16.08 9.64 7.05
C SER A 33 -14.95 10.65 7.25
N CYS A 34 -13.87 10.52 6.47
CA CYS A 34 -12.72 11.41 6.48
C CYS A 34 -11.98 11.36 5.12
N GLY A 35 -12.53 12.01 4.10
CA GLY A 35 -11.96 11.96 2.74
C GLY A 35 -10.54 12.52 2.59
N LYS A 36 -10.00 13.18 3.62
CA LYS A 36 -8.61 13.67 3.65
C LYS A 36 -7.64 12.74 4.37
N ALA A 37 -8.10 11.63 4.95
CA ALA A 37 -7.29 10.75 5.80
C ALA A 37 -5.96 10.35 5.15
N GLU A 38 -6.01 9.78 3.93
CA GLU A 38 -4.82 9.34 3.19
C GLU A 38 -3.84 10.51 2.95
N SER A 39 -4.36 11.67 2.50
CA SER A 39 -3.54 12.86 2.24
C SER A 39 -2.90 13.47 3.50
N ILE A 40 -3.56 13.34 4.65
CA ILE A 40 -3.05 13.83 5.94
C ILE A 40 -1.87 12.95 6.36
N VAL A 41 -2.06 11.62 6.32
CA VAL A 41 -1.00 10.66 6.65
C VAL A 41 0.21 10.86 5.75
N GLU A 42 -0.01 10.97 4.44
CA GLU A 42 1.07 11.21 3.46
C GLU A 42 1.87 12.47 3.80
N LYS A 43 1.20 13.61 4.02
CA LYS A 43 1.87 14.89 4.35
C LYS A 43 2.66 14.82 5.64
N VAL A 44 2.14 14.15 6.66
CA VAL A 44 2.83 13.99 7.95
C VAL A 44 4.07 13.11 7.77
N VAL A 45 3.95 11.99 7.07
CA VAL A 45 5.08 11.09 6.80
C VAL A 45 6.15 11.82 5.97
N GLN A 46 5.78 12.52 4.90
CA GLN A 46 6.72 13.30 4.08
C GLN A 46 7.44 14.38 4.92
N LYS A 47 6.72 15.12 5.75
CA LYS A 47 7.30 16.14 6.64
C LYS A 47 8.29 15.55 7.65
N ARG A 48 8.04 14.34 8.14
CA ARG A 48 8.96 13.67 9.08
C ARG A 48 10.15 13.05 8.36
N PHE A 49 9.92 12.48 7.19
CA PHE A 49 10.98 11.92 6.35
C PHE A 49 12.03 12.97 5.95
N SER A 50 11.62 14.23 5.74
CA SER A 50 12.58 15.31 5.45
C SER A 50 13.48 15.68 6.63
N GLN A 51 13.10 15.29 7.85
CA GLN A 51 13.89 15.50 9.07
C GLN A 51 14.70 14.26 9.45
N ASP A 52 14.12 13.08 9.24
CA ASP A 52 14.71 11.77 9.53
C ASP A 52 14.27 10.76 8.47
N ASN A 53 15.22 10.34 7.64
CA ASN A 53 14.94 9.42 6.55
C ASN A 53 14.69 7.97 7.03
N SER A 54 15.01 7.64 8.28
CA SER A 54 14.84 6.29 8.82
C SER A 54 13.37 5.96 9.12
N ILE A 55 12.49 6.96 9.20
CA ILE A 55 11.10 6.77 9.64
C ILE A 55 10.29 5.87 8.72
N THR A 56 10.56 5.85 7.42
CA THR A 56 9.82 5.01 6.45
C THR A 56 10.13 3.54 6.67
N ALA A 57 11.41 3.20 6.89
CA ALA A 57 11.83 1.85 7.24
C ALA A 57 11.27 1.42 8.60
N ALA A 58 11.25 2.31 9.59
CA ALA A 58 10.68 2.04 10.91
C ALA A 58 9.17 1.80 10.86
N LEU A 59 8.40 2.61 10.12
CA LEU A 59 6.96 2.43 9.94
C LEU A 59 6.64 1.10 9.24
N LEU A 60 7.41 0.74 8.22
CA LEU A 60 7.26 -0.55 7.53
C LEU A 60 7.53 -1.71 8.50
N ARG A 61 8.62 -1.65 9.26
CA ARG A 61 8.95 -2.65 10.29
C ARG A 61 7.83 -2.78 11.32
N MET A 62 7.30 -1.66 11.81
CA MET A 62 6.21 -1.66 12.80
C MET A 62 4.95 -2.34 12.22
N HIS A 63 4.54 -1.99 10.99
CA HIS A 63 3.41 -2.65 10.34
C HIS A 63 3.59 -4.17 10.20
N PHE A 64 4.78 -4.60 9.75
CA PHE A 64 5.08 -6.04 9.68
C PHE A 64 5.08 -6.70 11.05
N HIS A 65 5.64 -6.05 12.06
CA HIS A 65 5.70 -6.59 13.41
C HIS A 65 4.30 -6.80 13.99
N ASP A 66 3.40 -5.81 13.86
CA ASP A 66 2.02 -5.91 14.34
C ASP A 66 1.20 -6.97 13.60
N CYS A 67 1.45 -7.17 12.30
CA CYS A 67 0.70 -8.16 11.53
C CYS A 67 1.20 -9.59 11.71
N PHE A 68 2.51 -9.80 11.86
CA PHE A 68 3.14 -11.13 11.84
C PHE A 68 3.49 -11.66 13.24
N VAL A 69 3.69 -10.81 14.24
CA VAL A 69 3.93 -11.22 15.63
C VAL A 69 2.63 -11.06 16.41
N ARG A 70 2.03 -12.19 16.79
CA ARG A 70 0.82 -12.25 17.63
C ARG A 70 1.11 -12.98 18.93
#